data_AF-A0A2A3AD66-F1
#
_entry.id   AF-A0A2A3AD66-F1
#
_cell.length_a   1.000
_cell.length_b   1.000
_cell.length_c   1.000
_cell.angle_alpha   90.00
_cell.angle_beta   90.00
_cell.angle_gamma   90.00
#
_symmetry.space_group_name_H-M   'P 1'
#
loop_
_entity.id
_entity.type
_entity.pdbx_description
1 polymer ?
#
loop_
_entity_poly.entity_id
_entity_poly.type
_entity_poly.pdbx_seq_one_letter_code
_entity_poly.pdbx_strand_id
1 'polypeptide(L)'
;MDHNLDGDAMSYEPQQPRPDYRSGGAGGYDNYDTHRRTGSSGPQNDEKTVAILTHLSGPIAAIISVGWLGFLGPLIVWFIYKDKSPFLRAASAGAFNFNVTLWIINVIGWICIFTVILIPVGFILIAAYWVLLLVCHIVAAVRANNGEVYRYPMQLPILR
;
A
#
# COMPACT_ATOMS: atom_id res chain seq x y z
N MET A 1 72.40 -19.50 -36.94
CA MET A 1 73.64 -18.84 -36.48
C MET A 1 73.61 -17.41 -36.99
N ASP A 2 72.54 -16.65 -36.74
CA ASP A 2 72.19 -15.92 -35.49
C ASP A 2 72.82 -14.52 -35.59
N HIS A 3 72.21 -13.38 -35.28
CA HIS A 3 70.92 -13.03 -34.69
C HIS A 3 70.72 -11.54 -35.03
N ASN A 4 69.54 -11.14 -35.53
CA ASN A 4 69.20 -9.74 -35.80
C ASN A 4 68.94 -9.01 -34.46
N LEU A 5 69.51 -7.82 -34.30
CA LEU A 5 69.35 -6.93 -33.15
C LEU A 5 68.44 -5.78 -33.56
N ASP A 6 67.15 -5.91 -33.27
CA ASP A 6 66.22 -4.77 -33.32
C ASP A 6 65.45 -4.72 -32.01
N GLY A 7 65.63 -3.62 -31.30
CA GLY A 7 64.99 -3.35 -30.02
C GLY A 7 63.54 -2.95 -30.23
N ASP A 8 62.62 -3.84 -29.86
CA ASP A 8 61.20 -3.53 -29.78
C ASP A 8 60.89 -2.85 -28.44
N ALA A 9 60.47 -1.59 -28.55
CA ALA A 9 59.91 -0.80 -27.46
C ALA A 9 58.66 -1.51 -26.91
N MET A 10 58.67 -1.83 -25.62
CA MET A 10 57.50 -2.32 -24.89
C MET A 10 56.45 -1.20 -24.79
N SER A 11 55.51 -1.19 -25.74
CA SER A 11 54.26 -0.44 -25.65
C SER A 11 53.37 -1.07 -24.58
N TYR A 12 53.14 -0.37 -23.48
CA TYR A 12 52.13 -0.76 -22.50
C TYR A 12 50.73 -0.48 -23.09
N GLU A 13 49.99 -1.52 -23.46
CA GLU A 13 48.56 -1.43 -23.75
C GLU A 13 47.80 -1.16 -22.43
N PRO A 14 46.92 -0.14 -22.36
CA PRO A 14 46.05 0.05 -21.20
C PRO A 14 44.99 -1.07 -21.16
N GLN A 15 44.98 -1.84 -20.07
CA GLN A 15 43.98 -2.87 -19.82
C GLN A 15 42.57 -2.26 -19.72
N GLN A 16 41.71 -2.56 -20.69
CA GLN A 16 40.29 -2.23 -20.64
C GLN A 16 39.55 -3.15 -19.64
N PRO A 17 38.64 -2.63 -18.80
CA PRO A 17 37.81 -3.48 -17.93
C PRO A 17 36.91 -4.41 -18.75
N ARG A 18 36.98 -5.72 -18.49
CA ARG A 18 36.11 -6.72 -19.13
C ARG A 18 34.64 -6.55 -18.68
N PRO A 19 33.66 -6.58 -19.59
CA PRO A 19 32.25 -6.69 -19.22
C PRO A 19 31.97 -8.08 -18.62
N ASP A 20 31.37 -8.11 -17.43
CA ASP A 20 30.76 -9.31 -16.85
C ASP A 20 29.50 -9.66 -17.66
N TYR A 21 29.63 -10.63 -18.57
CA TYR A 21 28.50 -11.27 -19.24
C TYR A 21 27.98 -12.42 -18.38
N ARG A 22 27.04 -12.12 -17.48
CA ARG A 22 26.14 -13.14 -16.94
C ARG A 22 24.81 -13.10 -17.68
N SER A 23 24.68 -14.01 -18.65
CA SER A 23 23.50 -14.26 -19.47
C SER A 23 22.59 -15.35 -18.88
N GLY A 24 21.28 -15.19 -19.10
CA GLY A 24 20.24 -16.24 -19.02
C GLY A 24 19.20 -16.02 -17.92
N GLY A 25 17.91 -15.77 -18.19
CA GLY A 25 17.15 -16.00 -19.43
C GLY A 25 15.79 -15.28 -19.46
N ALA A 26 15.18 -15.38 -20.63
CA ALA A 26 14.17 -14.52 -21.20
C ALA A 26 12.74 -14.67 -20.65
N GLY A 27 12.00 -13.57 -20.71
CA GLY A 27 10.56 -13.49 -20.56
C GLY A 27 10.10 -12.05 -20.79
N GLY A 28 10.02 -11.65 -22.06
CA GLY A 28 9.62 -10.30 -22.44
C GLY A 28 8.15 -10.03 -22.16
N TYR A 29 7.88 -8.98 -21.39
CA TYR A 29 6.61 -8.26 -21.38
C TYR A 29 6.93 -6.77 -21.19
N ASP A 30 6.76 -6.05 -22.29
CA ASP A 30 6.18 -4.71 -22.36
C ASP A 30 6.84 -3.58 -21.57
N ASN A 31 7.65 -2.90 -22.36
CA ASN A 31 8.05 -1.51 -22.30
C ASN A 31 6.84 -0.59 -21.98
N TYR A 32 6.61 -0.30 -20.71
CA TYR A 32 5.81 0.85 -20.29
C TYR A 32 6.72 1.85 -19.58
N ASP A 33 7.09 2.88 -20.33
CA ASP A 33 7.42 4.22 -19.85
C ASP A 33 8.49 4.35 -18.76
N THR A 34 9.73 4.30 -19.23
CA THR A 34 10.94 4.84 -18.61
C THR A 34 10.95 6.38 -18.47
N HIS A 35 9.80 7.03 -18.20
CA HIS A 35 9.68 8.50 -18.07
C HIS A 35 9.17 8.98 -16.70
N ARG A 36 9.63 8.40 -15.59
CA ARG A 36 9.51 9.06 -14.27
C ARG A 36 10.71 8.82 -13.36
N ARG A 37 11.77 9.59 -13.65
CA ARG A 37 12.77 10.19 -12.73
C ARG A 37 13.15 9.37 -11.48
N THR A 38 14.38 8.87 -11.51
CA THR A 38 15.34 8.90 -10.39
C THR A 38 15.11 10.10 -9.46
N GLY A 39 14.71 9.89 -8.19
CA GLY A 39 14.61 10.98 -7.22
C GLY A 39 13.75 10.85 -5.96
N SER A 40 13.13 9.71 -5.61
CA SER A 40 12.56 9.52 -4.25
C SER A 40 12.37 8.04 -3.92
N SER A 41 13.14 7.50 -2.97
CA SER A 41 13.03 6.11 -2.50
C SER A 41 11.76 5.83 -1.66
N GLY A 42 10.76 6.71 -1.68
CA GLY A 42 9.54 6.65 -0.88
C GLY A 42 8.39 7.47 -1.49
N PRO A 43 7.17 7.35 -0.94
CA PRO A 43 5.99 8.03 -1.48
C PRO A 43 6.15 9.56 -1.45
N GLN A 44 5.69 10.22 -2.53
CA GLN A 44 5.66 11.67 -2.63
C GLN A 44 4.70 12.29 -1.60
N ASN A 45 4.88 13.57 -1.27
CA ASN A 45 4.05 14.28 -0.30
C ASN A 45 2.54 14.27 -0.68
N ASP A 46 2.24 14.36 -1.97
CA ASP A 46 0.86 14.28 -2.46
C ASP A 46 0.26 12.88 -2.23
N GLU A 47 1.06 11.82 -2.42
CA GLU A 47 0.62 10.44 -2.15
C GLU A 47 0.40 10.21 -0.66
N LYS A 48 1.26 10.76 0.20
CA LYS A 48 1.05 10.73 1.67
C LYS A 48 -0.24 11.44 2.06
N THR A 49 -0.51 12.60 1.47
CA THR A 49 -1.74 13.36 1.70
C THR A 49 -2.97 12.55 1.30
N VAL A 50 -2.97 11.95 0.10
CA VAL A 50 -4.07 11.09 -0.36
C VAL A 50 -4.21 9.85 0.52
N ALA A 51 -3.12 9.26 1.01
CA ALA A 51 -3.16 8.12 1.93
C ALA A 51 -3.79 8.49 3.29
N ILE A 52 -3.44 9.65 3.85
CA ILE A 52 -4.07 10.18 5.07
C ILE A 52 -5.58 10.35 4.83
N LEU A 53 -5.96 11.00 3.72
CA LEU A 53 -7.37 11.18 3.35
C LEU A 53 -8.09 9.84 3.18
N THR A 54 -7.41 8.84 2.63
CA THR A 54 -7.95 7.47 2.49
C THR A 54 -8.32 6.90 3.85
N HIS A 55 -7.41 6.98 4.82
CA HIS A 55 -7.67 6.47 6.17
C HIS A 55 -8.73 7.30 6.91
N LEU A 56 -8.80 8.61 6.70
CA LEU A 56 -9.82 9.46 7.34
C LEU A 56 -11.20 9.35 6.67
N SER A 57 -11.26 9.03 5.38
CA SER A 57 -12.50 8.95 4.62
C SER A 57 -13.45 7.88 5.16
N GLY A 58 -12.92 6.78 5.69
CA GLY A 58 -13.73 5.69 6.24
C GLY A 58 -14.51 6.09 7.51
N PRO A 59 -13.83 6.58 8.57
CA PRO A 59 -14.49 7.12 9.74
C PRO A 59 -15.48 8.26 9.43
N ILE A 60 -15.13 9.18 8.53
CA ILE A 60 -16.03 10.28 8.14
C ILE A 60 -17.29 9.74 7.47
N ALA A 61 -17.15 8.84 6.50
CA ALA A 61 -18.28 8.22 5.82
C ALA A 61 -19.12 7.39 6.80
N ALA A 62 -18.49 6.68 7.75
CA ALA A 62 -19.18 5.94 8.79
C ALA A 62 -19.99 6.87 9.71
N ILE A 63 -19.46 8.02 10.12
CA ILE A 63 -20.21 8.98 10.96
C ILE A 63 -21.45 9.50 10.22
N ILE A 64 -21.29 9.94 8.97
CA ILE A 64 -22.39 10.49 8.15
C ILE A 64 -23.46 9.44 7.87
N SER A 65 -23.06 8.19 7.66
CA SER A 65 -23.96 7.08 7.32
C SER A 65 -24.39 6.23 8.51
N VAL A 66 -24.02 6.59 9.74
CA VAL A 66 -24.27 5.78 10.94
C VAL A 66 -23.73 4.33 10.80
N GLY A 67 -22.52 4.22 10.27
CA GLY A 67 -21.75 2.98 10.15
C GLY A 67 -22.04 2.14 8.91
N TRP A 68 -22.97 2.55 8.04
CA TRP A 68 -23.37 1.76 6.87
C TRP A 68 -22.43 1.88 5.67
N LEU A 69 -21.78 3.03 5.48
CA LEU A 69 -21.02 3.37 4.27
C LEU A 69 -19.53 3.65 4.54
N GLY A 70 -18.99 3.23 5.69
CA GLY A 70 -17.59 3.50 6.08
C GLY A 70 -16.52 2.92 5.13
N PHE A 71 -16.85 1.96 4.28
CA PHE A 71 -15.90 1.39 3.32
C PHE A 71 -15.83 2.16 1.98
N LEU A 72 -16.76 3.06 1.68
CA LEU A 72 -16.85 3.72 0.36
C LEU A 72 -15.69 4.66 0.08
N GLY A 73 -15.28 5.45 1.07
CA GLY A 73 -14.14 6.37 0.96
C GLY A 73 -12.86 5.68 0.45
N PRO A 74 -12.34 4.66 1.16
CA PRO A 74 -11.14 3.95 0.72
C PRO A 74 -11.36 3.15 -0.58
N LEU A 75 -12.57 2.66 -0.86
CA LEU A 75 -12.88 1.99 -2.12
C LEU A 75 -12.72 2.93 -3.32
N ILE A 76 -13.24 4.16 -3.22
CA ILE A 76 -13.12 5.17 -4.28
C ILE A 76 -11.65 5.49 -4.54
N VAL A 77 -10.86 5.68 -3.48
CA VAL A 77 -9.41 5.94 -3.64
C VAL A 77 -8.71 4.75 -4.29
N TRP A 78 -9.03 3.51 -3.89
CA TRP A 78 -8.45 2.32 -4.50
C TRP A 78 -8.73 2.29 -6.01
N PHE A 79 -9.97 2.55 -6.45
CA PHE A 79 -10.28 2.59 -7.88
C PHE A 79 -9.50 3.64 -8.67
N ILE A 80 -9.31 4.84 -8.08
CA ILE A 80 -8.61 5.94 -8.75
C ILE A 80 -7.09 5.67 -8.83
N TYR A 81 -6.50 5.10 -7.77
CA TYR A 81 -5.04 5.05 -7.60
C TYR A 81 -4.42 3.65 -7.71
N LYS A 82 -5.20 2.57 -7.90
CA LYS A 82 -4.70 1.18 -8.00
C LYS A 82 -3.58 0.98 -9.03
N ASP A 83 -3.65 1.70 -10.15
CA ASP A 83 -2.65 1.59 -11.23
C ASP A 83 -1.64 2.75 -11.23
N LYS A 84 -1.81 3.73 -10.32
CA LYS A 84 -1.02 4.98 -10.30
C LYS A 84 0.08 4.96 -9.24
N SER A 85 -0.18 4.40 -8.07
CA SER A 85 0.81 4.33 -6.98
C SER A 85 0.65 3.02 -6.19
N PRO A 86 1.71 2.20 -6.09
CA PRO A 86 1.70 0.99 -5.27
C PRO A 86 1.45 1.30 -3.78
N PHE A 87 1.94 2.44 -3.29
CA PHE A 87 1.73 2.89 -1.91
C PHE A 87 0.24 3.19 -1.65
N LEU A 88 -0.39 3.97 -2.52
CA LEU A 88 -1.81 4.28 -2.40
C LEU A 88 -2.70 3.06 -2.62
N ARG A 89 -2.34 2.16 -3.55
CA ARG A 89 -3.05 0.89 -3.72
C ARG A 89 -3.05 0.09 -2.43
N ALA A 90 -1.89 -0.09 -1.79
CA ALA A 90 -1.78 -0.86 -0.56
C ALA A 90 -2.51 -0.20 0.62
N ALA A 91 -2.39 1.12 0.78
CA ALA A 91 -3.07 1.87 1.84
C ALA A 91 -4.59 1.81 1.71
N SER A 92 -5.12 2.04 0.49
CA SER A 92 -6.56 2.00 0.21
C SER A 92 -7.15 0.59 0.27
N ALA A 93 -6.44 -0.42 -0.25
CA ALA A 93 -6.86 -1.81 -0.13
C ALA A 93 -6.93 -2.24 1.34
N GLY A 94 -5.90 -1.93 2.14
CA GLY A 94 -5.88 -2.24 3.57
C GLY A 94 -7.02 -1.54 4.34
N ALA A 95 -7.21 -0.24 4.08
CA ALA A 95 -8.30 0.53 4.70
C ALA A 95 -9.69 0.00 4.32
N PHE A 96 -9.90 -0.39 3.06
CA PHE A 96 -11.14 -1.00 2.60
C PHE A 96 -11.38 -2.35 3.28
N ASN A 97 -10.39 -3.24 3.23
CA ASN A 97 -10.45 -4.59 3.80
C ASN A 97 -10.79 -4.55 5.30
N PHE A 98 -10.22 -3.61 6.04
CA PHE A 98 -10.55 -3.39 7.46
C PHE A 98 -11.95 -2.83 7.67
N ASN A 99 -12.37 -1.83 6.87
CA ASN A 99 -13.72 -1.29 6.97
C ASN A 99 -14.80 -2.34 6.67
N VAL A 100 -14.56 -3.28 5.76
CA VAL A 100 -15.49 -4.40 5.52
C VAL A 100 -15.61 -5.29 6.76
N THR A 101 -14.50 -5.65 7.40
CA THR A 101 -14.55 -6.41 8.67
C THR A 101 -15.35 -5.66 9.74
N LEU A 102 -15.09 -4.36 9.91
CA LEU A 102 -15.83 -3.54 10.87
C LEU A 102 -17.31 -3.42 10.51
N TRP A 103 -17.63 -3.32 9.22
CA TRP A 103 -19.02 -3.28 8.74
C TRP A 103 -19.77 -4.57 9.08
N ILE A 104 -19.13 -5.74 8.96
CA ILE A 104 -19.71 -7.02 9.39
C ILE A 104 -19.99 -7.01 10.90
N ILE A 105 -19.04 -6.53 11.72
CA ILE A 105 -19.23 -6.39 13.18
C ILE A 105 -20.42 -5.46 13.49
N ASN A 106 -20.55 -4.35 12.77
CA ASN A 106 -21.66 -3.42 12.92
C ASN A 106 -23.01 -4.10 12.59
N VAL A 107 -23.10 -4.83 11.48
CA VAL A 107 -24.31 -5.57 11.09
C VAL A 107 -24.70 -6.62 12.15
N ILE A 108 -23.73 -7.39 12.66
CA ILE A 108 -23.98 -8.37 13.73
C ILE A 108 -24.44 -7.65 15.00
N GLY A 109 -23.83 -6.52 15.36
CA GLY A 109 -24.24 -5.69 16.48
C GLY A 109 -25.71 -5.27 16.39
N TRP A 110 -26.15 -4.78 15.23
CA TRP A 110 -27.55 -4.43 14.98
C TRP A 110 -28.49 -5.64 15.09
N ILE A 111 -28.12 -6.79 14.53
CA ILE A 111 -28.91 -8.02 14.65
C ILE A 111 -29.08 -8.44 16.13
N CYS A 112 -28.01 -8.33 16.93
CA CYS A 112 -28.06 -8.60 18.36
C CYS A 112 -28.97 -7.62 19.12
N ILE A 113 -28.98 -6.33 18.76
CA ILE A 113 -29.87 -5.33 19.37
C ILE A 113 -31.35 -5.66 19.10
N PHE A 114 -31.70 -6.10 17.90
CA PHE A 114 -33.08 -6.48 17.58
C PHE A 114 -33.51 -7.82 18.19
N THR A 115 -32.56 -8.58 18.76
CA THR A 115 -32.85 -9.82 19.48
C THR A 115 -32.92 -9.53 20.98
N VAL A 116 -34.11 -9.61 21.59
CA VAL A 116 -34.37 -9.18 22.98
C VAL A 116 -33.36 -9.72 24.00
N ILE A 117 -32.92 -10.97 23.85
CA ILE A 117 -31.97 -11.62 24.76
C ILE A 117 -30.52 -11.11 24.56
N LEU A 118 -30.16 -10.64 23.37
CA LEU A 118 -28.79 -10.26 22.98
C LEU A 118 -28.53 -8.75 22.99
N ILE A 119 -29.50 -7.93 23.39
CA ILE A 119 -29.37 -6.47 23.50
C ILE A 119 -28.04 -6.02 24.15
N PRO A 120 -27.62 -6.51 25.33
CA PRO A 120 -26.37 -6.06 25.95
C PRO A 120 -25.13 -6.38 25.11
N VAL A 121 -25.13 -7.53 24.43
CA VAL A 121 -24.05 -7.92 23.51
C VAL A 121 -24.01 -6.99 22.30
N GLY A 122 -25.18 -6.61 21.77
CA GLY A 122 -25.30 -5.66 20.68
C GLY A 122 -24.64 -4.32 20.98
N PHE A 123 -24.90 -3.74 22.16
CA PHE A 123 -24.25 -2.49 22.57
C PHE A 123 -22.73 -2.61 22.68
N ILE A 124 -22.22 -3.73 23.21
CA ILE A 124 -20.78 -3.98 23.30
C ILE A 124 -20.15 -4.04 21.90
N LEU A 125 -20.79 -4.72 20.95
CA LEU A 125 -20.29 -4.83 19.57
C LEU A 125 -20.27 -3.48 18.85
N ILE A 126 -21.34 -2.67 19.00
CA ILE A 126 -21.39 -1.33 18.41
C ILE A 126 -20.34 -0.41 19.04
N ALA A 127 -20.15 -0.46 20.35
CA ALA A 127 -19.10 0.30 21.01
C ALA A 127 -17.70 -0.13 20.52
N ALA A 128 -17.44 -1.44 20.42
CA ALA A 128 -16.19 -1.97 19.90
C ALA A 128 -15.93 -1.53 18.46
N TYR A 129 -16.97 -1.53 17.60
CA TYR A 129 -16.90 -1.02 16.24
C TYR A 129 -16.38 0.43 16.20
N TRP A 130 -16.99 1.35 16.95
CA TRP A 130 -16.60 2.76 16.95
C TRP A 130 -15.19 2.99 17.49
N VAL A 131 -14.82 2.28 18.55
CA VAL A 131 -13.46 2.38 19.13
C VAL A 131 -12.41 1.88 18.15
N LEU A 132 -12.61 0.69 17.57
CA LEU A 132 -11.67 0.10 16.61
C LEU A 132 -11.55 0.95 15.34
N LEU A 133 -12.66 1.47 14.83
CA LEU A 133 -12.71 2.38 13.69
C LEU A 133 -11.82 3.60 13.96
N LEU A 134 -12.05 4.32 15.05
CA LEU A 134 -11.33 5.55 15.33
C LEU A 134 -9.84 5.30 15.59
N VAL A 135 -9.51 4.35 16.47
CA VAL A 135 -8.12 4.09 16.86
C VAL A 135 -7.30 3.58 15.69
N CYS A 136 -7.79 2.57 14.96
CA CYS A 136 -7.02 1.97 13.88
C CYS A 136 -6.83 2.94 12.71
N HIS A 137 -7.85 3.75 12.36
CA HIS A 137 -7.72 4.72 11.27
C HIS A 137 -6.83 5.92 11.64
N ILE A 138 -6.85 6.40 12.88
CA ILE A 138 -5.91 7.43 13.32
C ILE A 138 -4.47 6.90 13.25
N VAL A 139 -4.20 5.71 13.79
CA VAL A 139 -2.86 5.10 13.72
C VAL A 139 -2.42 4.91 12.28
N ALA A 140 -3.31 4.44 11.41
CA ALA A 140 -3.02 4.27 9.99
C ALA A 140 -2.71 5.60 9.29
N ALA A 141 -3.48 6.66 9.58
CA ALA A 141 -3.24 8.00 9.05
C ALA A 141 -1.89 8.58 9.49
N VAL A 142 -1.54 8.41 10.76
CA VAL A 142 -0.22 8.84 11.29
C VAL A 142 0.92 8.08 10.60
N ARG A 143 0.78 6.76 10.39
CA ARG A 143 1.81 5.99 9.67
C ARG A 143 1.88 6.33 8.18
N ALA A 144 0.75 6.61 7.55
CA ALA A 144 0.69 7.09 6.17
C ALA A 144 1.42 8.43 5.99
N ASN A 145 1.33 9.32 6.97
CA ASN A 145 2.09 10.58 6.98
C ASN A 145 3.61 10.35 7.00
N ASN A 146 4.07 9.29 7.66
CA ASN A 146 5.48 8.87 7.65
C ASN A 146 5.88 8.17 6.34
N GLY A 147 4.93 7.87 5.45
CA GLY A 147 5.15 7.11 4.23
C GLY A 147 5.14 5.59 4.44
N GLU A 148 4.63 5.12 5.57
CA GLU A 148 4.54 3.70 5.90
C GLU A 148 3.13 3.15 5.59
N VAL A 149 3.07 1.95 5.02
CA VAL A 149 1.81 1.24 4.80
C VAL A 149 1.40 0.53 6.09
N TYR A 150 0.31 0.99 6.71
CA TYR A 150 -0.26 0.32 7.88
C TYR A 150 -1.01 -0.95 7.48
N ARG A 151 -0.64 -2.09 8.08
CA ARG A 151 -1.39 -3.35 7.97
C ARG A 151 -2.35 -3.44 9.15
N TYR A 152 -3.64 -3.43 8.86
CA TYR A 152 -4.66 -3.55 9.88
C TYR A 152 -4.67 -4.96 10.48
N PRO A 153 -4.79 -5.12 11.81
CA PRO A 153 -4.71 -6.41 12.48
C PRO A 153 -5.91 -7.33 12.18
N MET A 154 -7.05 -6.79 11.70
CA MET A 154 -8.29 -7.53 11.44
C MET A 154 -8.83 -7.27 10.02
N GLN A 155 -7.96 -7.22 9.02
CA GLN A 155 -8.39 -7.00 7.63
C GLN A 155 -8.72 -8.32 6.94
N LEU A 156 -9.90 -8.42 6.31
CA LEU A 156 -10.23 -9.50 5.39
C LEU A 156 -9.67 -9.14 4.00
N PRO A 157 -8.70 -9.88 3.44
CA PRO A 157 -8.03 -9.49 2.20
C PRO A 157 -8.94 -9.69 0.99
N ILE A 158 -9.73 -8.66 0.66
CA ILE A 158 -10.63 -8.64 -0.51
C ILE A 158 -9.92 -7.95 -1.67
N LEU A 159 -9.33 -6.79 -1.43
CA LEU A 159 -8.54 -6.04 -2.40
C LEU A 159 -7.04 -6.26 -2.19
N ARG A 160 -6.29 -6.27 -3.29
CA ARG A 160 -4.81 -6.40 -3.34
C ARG A 160 -4.14 -5.08 -3.76
#